data_AF-A0A0A1TLF2-F1
#
_entry.id   AF-A0A0A1TLF2-F1
#
_cell.length_a   1.000
_cell.length_b   1.000
_cell.length_c   1.000
_cell.angle_alpha   90.00
_cell.angle_beta   90.00
_cell.angle_gamma   90.00
#
_symmetry.space_group_name_H-M   'P 1'
#
loop_
_entity.id
_entity.type
_entity.pdbx_description
1 polymer ?
#
loop_
_entity_poly.entity_id
_entity_poly.type
_entity_poly.pdbx_seq_one_letter_code
_entity_poly.pdbx_strand_id
1 'polypeptide(L)'
;MSRRITIETDASGKQQFVSIKRSRSDSHNHHHHHHHHDRPSEYVKLRREEWIRLVEAERTLQATNHRLVCEVNGLKESLTTARADLHQFGSVVVPKLECQIAALKAENEGLQKSVENATCQLHASYKLVESLETKIEHLEKDSKTLKCQNDDLKHRVKELSRQLSESCSRRVSDLAREVEHWKERMCYWKNQYDDLYQRYNEMCHTLRLRTEKMLAYEEILRRHHYI
;
A
#
# COMPACT_ATOMS: atom_id res chain seq x y z
N MET A 1 2.34 105.44 0.49
CA MET A 1 2.30 104.03 0.06
C MET A 1 1.40 103.90 -1.17
N SER A 2 1.96 103.54 -2.31
CA SER A 2 1.22 103.37 -3.57
C SER A 2 0.53 102.00 -3.57
N ARG A 3 -0.80 101.95 -3.73
CA ARG A 3 -1.55 100.70 -3.87
C ARG A 3 -1.21 100.11 -5.24
N ARG A 4 -0.35 99.10 -5.28
CA ARG A 4 -0.04 98.38 -6.52
C ARG A 4 -1.25 97.50 -6.86
N ILE A 5 -2.00 97.93 -7.88
CA ILE A 5 -3.09 97.16 -8.46
C ILE A 5 -2.46 96.29 -9.56
N THR A 6 -2.52 94.97 -9.40
CA THR A 6 -2.13 94.00 -10.43
C THR A 6 -3.34 93.65 -11.28
N ILE A 7 -3.22 93.84 -12.59
CA ILE A 7 -4.21 93.47 -13.59
C ILE A 7 -3.64 92.27 -14.34
N GLU A 8 -4.32 91.12 -14.28
CA GLU A 8 -4.00 89.96 -15.10
C GLU A 8 -5.10 89.77 -16.15
N THR A 9 -4.73 89.23 -17.30
CA THR A 9 -5.67 88.94 -18.39
C THR A 9 -6.04 87.46 -18.32
N ASP A 10 -7.34 87.14 -18.26
CA ASP A 10 -7.77 85.74 -18.29
C ASP A 10 -7.52 85.09 -19.67
N ALA A 11 -7.66 83.76 -19.75
CA ALA A 11 -7.43 83.00 -20.99
C ALA A 11 -8.39 83.36 -22.15
N SER A 12 -9.37 84.23 -21.94
CA SER A 12 -10.28 84.78 -22.96
C SER A 12 -9.98 86.24 -23.34
N GLY A 13 -8.95 86.86 -22.75
CA GLY A 13 -8.48 88.20 -23.11
C GLY A 13 -9.11 89.35 -22.32
N LYS A 14 -9.93 89.09 -21.28
CA LYS A 14 -10.50 90.15 -20.44
C LYS A 14 -9.64 90.41 -19.21
N GLN A 15 -9.45 91.69 -18.88
CA GLN A 15 -8.66 92.14 -17.73
C GLN A 15 -9.47 92.02 -16.43
N GLN A 16 -8.89 91.37 -15.42
CA GLN A 16 -9.47 91.29 -14.06
C GLN A 16 -8.45 91.69 -12.99
N PHE A 17 -8.95 92.28 -11.91
CA PHE A 17 -8.14 92.78 -10.79
C PHE A 17 -7.93 91.71 -9.73
N VAL A 18 -6.68 91.39 -9.40
CA VAL A 18 -6.37 90.37 -8.38
C VAL A 18 -5.55 91.00 -7.23
N SER A 19 -6.09 90.90 -6.01
CA SER A 19 -5.41 91.38 -4.80
C SER A 19 -4.61 90.24 -4.14
N ILE A 20 -3.29 90.28 -4.25
CA ILE A 20 -2.42 89.31 -3.58
C ILE A 20 -2.27 89.71 -2.11
N LYS A 21 -2.89 88.97 -1.19
CA LYS A 21 -2.69 89.14 0.26
C LYS A 21 -1.42 88.43 0.70
N ARG A 22 -0.37 89.18 1.05
CA ARG A 22 0.77 88.67 1.82
C ARG A 22 0.66 89.16 3.26
N SER A 23 0.81 88.23 4.20
CA SER A 23 0.67 88.40 5.64
C SER A 23 1.68 89.43 6.19
N ARG A 24 1.18 90.26 7.11
CA ARG A 24 1.89 91.37 7.77
C ARG A 24 2.69 90.88 8.98
N SER A 25 3.82 91.52 9.24
CA SER A 25 4.36 91.70 10.58
C SER A 25 4.72 93.17 10.77
N ASP A 26 4.27 93.71 11.90
CA ASP A 26 4.38 95.10 12.35
C ASP A 26 5.79 95.43 12.86
N SER A 27 6.28 96.64 12.57
CA SER A 27 7.06 97.43 13.54
C SER A 27 7.23 98.90 13.12
N HIS A 28 6.77 99.76 14.02
CA HIS A 28 7.21 101.12 14.37
C HIS A 28 7.78 102.09 13.33
N ASN A 29 6.93 103.06 12.96
CA ASN A 29 7.06 104.49 13.23
C ASN A 29 8.48 105.10 13.30
N HIS A 30 8.91 105.82 12.26
CA HIS A 30 9.64 107.09 12.40
C HIS A 30 9.46 107.95 11.13
N HIS A 31 9.03 109.19 11.35
CA HIS A 31 8.92 110.24 10.35
C HIS A 31 10.31 110.81 10.01
N HIS A 32 10.70 110.78 8.74
CA HIS A 32 11.71 111.71 8.21
C HIS A 32 11.30 112.22 6.82
N HIS A 33 11.52 113.52 6.65
CA HIS A 33 11.20 114.32 5.48
C HIS A 33 11.94 113.86 4.21
N HIS A 34 11.30 114.18 3.09
CA HIS A 34 11.81 114.22 1.72
C HIS A 34 13.34 114.13 1.54
N HIS A 35 13.77 113.21 0.68
CA HIS A 35 14.57 113.55 -0.51
C HIS A 35 14.32 112.46 -1.57
N HIS A 36 13.79 112.86 -2.72
CA HIS A 36 13.93 112.07 -3.95
C HIS A 36 15.41 112.04 -4.30
N HIS A 37 16.14 111.08 -3.76
CA HIS A 37 17.37 110.64 -4.38
C HIS A 37 16.97 109.69 -5.50
N ASP A 38 16.98 110.22 -6.73
CA ASP A 38 17.35 109.42 -7.88
C ASP A 38 18.60 108.64 -7.47
N ARG A 39 18.45 107.34 -7.18
CA ARG A 39 19.60 106.46 -7.00
C ARG A 39 20.42 106.63 -8.27
N PRO A 40 21.67 107.11 -8.20
CA PRO A 40 22.57 106.96 -9.31
C PRO A 40 22.62 105.46 -9.56
N SER A 41 22.08 105.03 -10.70
CA SER A 41 22.35 103.70 -11.21
C SER A 41 23.86 103.57 -11.17
N GLU A 42 24.36 102.73 -10.25
CA GLU A 42 25.77 102.54 -9.97
C GLU A 42 26.33 101.76 -11.16
N TYR A 43 26.48 102.47 -12.28
CA TYR A 43 27.06 101.98 -13.51
C TYR A 43 28.55 101.81 -13.24
N VAL A 44 28.92 100.61 -12.80
CA VAL A 44 30.31 100.16 -12.80
C VAL A 44 30.81 100.26 -14.24
N LYS A 45 31.75 101.19 -14.49
CA LYS A 45 32.38 101.37 -15.80
C LYS A 45 33.37 100.22 -16.02
N LEU A 46 32.86 99.11 -16.53
CA LEU A 46 33.66 97.95 -16.92
C LEU A 46 34.35 98.25 -18.26
N ARG A 47 35.61 97.84 -18.38
CA ARG A 47 36.28 97.84 -19.69
C ARG A 47 35.60 96.80 -20.60
N ARG A 48 35.64 97.02 -21.91
CA ARG A 48 35.00 96.13 -22.89
C ARG A 48 35.47 94.68 -22.76
N GLU A 49 36.74 94.50 -22.41
CA GLU A 49 37.37 93.20 -22.20
C GLU A 49 36.87 92.52 -20.91
N GLU A 50 36.60 93.28 -19.85
CA GLU A 50 36.01 92.77 -18.60
C GLU A 50 34.55 92.36 -18.80
N TRP A 51 33.80 93.13 -19.59
CA TRP A 51 32.44 92.78 -20.00
C TRP A 51 32.40 91.49 -20.83
N ILE A 52 33.29 91.35 -21.81
CA ILE A 52 33.39 90.12 -22.63
C ILE A 52 33.68 88.91 -21.74
N ARG A 53 34.65 89.01 -20.82
CA ARG A 53 34.96 87.93 -19.86
C ARG A 53 33.79 87.56 -18.96
N LEU A 54 33.02 88.55 -18.47
CA LEU A 54 31.82 88.31 -17.66
C LEU A 54 30.74 87.59 -18.46
N VAL A 55 30.50 87.98 -19.72
CA VAL A 55 29.51 87.33 -20.60
C VAL A 55 29.92 85.88 -20.92
N GLU A 56 31.20 85.61 -21.16
CA GLU A 56 31.70 84.25 -21.36
C GLU A 56 31.63 83.40 -20.09
N ALA A 57 31.96 83.97 -18.93
CA ALA A 57 31.79 83.33 -17.63
C ALA A 57 30.32 83.00 -17.34
N GLU A 58 29.40 83.92 -17.63
CA GLU A 58 27.96 83.70 -17.49
C GLU A 58 27.48 82.60 -18.45
N ARG A 59 27.94 82.62 -19.72
CA ARG A 59 27.58 81.60 -20.70
C ARG A 59 28.08 80.20 -20.30
N THR A 60 29.31 80.12 -19.77
CA THR A 60 29.87 78.85 -19.26
C THR A 60 29.15 78.38 -18.01
N LEU A 61 28.86 79.28 -17.06
CA LEU A 61 28.02 78.99 -15.90
C LEU A 61 26.65 78.46 -16.32
N GLN A 62 25.96 79.12 -17.25
CA GLN A 62 24.66 78.66 -17.76
C GLN A 62 24.74 77.29 -18.41
N ALA A 63 25.79 77.02 -19.20
CA ALA A 63 26.00 75.70 -19.81
C ALA A 63 26.24 74.61 -18.75
N THR A 64 27.05 74.89 -17.72
CA THR A 64 27.28 73.94 -16.61
C THR A 64 26.02 73.71 -15.79
N ASN A 65 25.25 74.77 -15.51
CA ASN A 65 24.02 74.68 -14.74
C ASN A 65 22.96 73.89 -15.52
N HIS A 66 22.85 74.11 -16.83
CA HIS A 66 22.01 73.30 -17.70
C HIS A 66 22.41 71.81 -17.68
N ARG A 67 23.71 71.52 -17.78
CA ARG A 67 24.22 70.14 -17.68
C ARG A 67 23.89 69.49 -16.34
N LEU A 68 24.09 70.20 -15.24
CA LEU A 68 23.77 69.72 -13.89
C LEU A 68 22.26 69.48 -13.73
N VAL A 69 21.40 70.33 -14.28
CA VAL A 69 19.95 70.12 -14.28
C VAL A 69 19.58 68.85 -15.03
N CYS A 70 20.18 68.61 -16.21
CA CYS A 70 19.97 67.38 -16.96
C CYS A 70 20.43 66.14 -16.17
N GLU A 71 21.60 66.21 -15.53
CA GLU A 71 22.12 65.12 -14.69
C GLU A 71 21.22 64.86 -13.48
N VAL A 72 20.79 65.90 -12.77
CA VAL A 72 19.84 65.79 -11.65
C VAL A 72 18.52 65.17 -12.10
N ASN A 73 18.01 65.54 -13.27
CA ASN A 73 16.79 64.95 -13.81
C ASN A 73 16.99 63.46 -14.15
N GLY A 74 18.10 63.10 -14.80
CA GLY A 74 18.43 61.70 -15.09
C GLY A 74 18.61 60.86 -13.82
N LEU A 75 19.25 61.40 -12.79
CA LEU A 75 19.38 60.74 -11.48
C LEU A 75 18.03 60.57 -10.78
N LYS A 76 17.13 61.56 -10.87
CA LYS A 76 15.76 61.46 -10.33
C LYS A 76 14.97 60.37 -11.03
N GLU A 77 15.04 60.31 -12.36
CA GLU A 77 14.40 59.25 -13.15
C GLU A 77 14.93 57.86 -12.76
N SER A 78 16.26 57.71 -12.70
CA SER A 78 16.90 56.47 -12.25
C SER A 78 16.47 56.07 -10.83
N LEU A 79 16.39 57.03 -9.90
CA LEU A 79 15.90 56.78 -8.53
C LEU A 79 14.43 56.35 -8.51
N THR A 80 13.57 56.93 -9.36
CA THR A 80 12.16 56.51 -9.45
C THR A 80 12.03 55.08 -9.98
N THR A 81 12.82 54.72 -11.00
CA THR A 81 12.86 53.34 -11.52
C THR A 81 13.35 52.36 -10.46
N ALA A 82 14.47 52.66 -9.80
CA ALA A 82 15.01 51.80 -8.74
C ALA A 82 14.01 51.62 -7.56
N ARG A 83 13.23 52.66 -7.22
CA ARG A 83 12.16 52.56 -6.22
C ARG A 83 11.01 51.69 -6.68
N ALA A 84 10.60 51.78 -7.94
CA ALA A 84 9.57 50.93 -8.51
C ALA A 84 10.01 49.45 -8.50
N ASP A 85 11.26 49.18 -8.88
CA ASP A 85 11.84 47.84 -8.84
C ASP A 85 11.90 47.28 -7.41
N LEU A 86 12.38 48.09 -6.44
CA LEU A 86 12.37 47.72 -5.03
C LEU A 86 10.97 47.36 -4.54
N HIS A 87 9.97 48.14 -4.92
CA HIS A 87 8.58 47.84 -4.59
C HIS A 87 8.12 46.54 -5.25
N GLN A 88 8.42 46.32 -6.54
CA GLN A 88 8.06 45.09 -7.24
C GLN A 88 8.69 43.85 -6.57
N PHE A 89 9.98 43.91 -6.25
CA PHE A 89 10.65 42.80 -5.60
C PHE A 89 10.11 42.55 -4.19
N GLY A 90 9.99 43.61 -3.38
CA GLY A 90 9.57 43.49 -1.98
C GLY A 90 8.10 43.12 -1.80
N SER A 91 7.20 43.64 -2.64
CA SER A 91 5.76 43.45 -2.48
C SER A 91 5.18 42.27 -3.26
N VAL A 92 5.82 41.86 -4.37
CA VAL A 92 5.27 40.83 -5.26
C VAL A 92 6.16 39.61 -5.32
N VAL A 93 7.43 39.79 -5.69
CA VAL A 93 8.31 38.65 -6.00
C VAL A 93 8.66 37.87 -4.73
N VAL A 94 9.13 38.55 -3.70
CA VAL A 94 9.52 37.90 -2.43
C VAL A 94 8.34 37.17 -1.79
N PRO A 95 7.16 37.79 -1.59
CA PRO A 95 6.02 37.08 -0.99
C PRO A 95 5.54 35.89 -1.82
N LYS A 96 5.58 35.98 -3.15
CA LYS A 96 5.21 34.85 -4.01
C LYS A 96 6.16 33.68 -3.85
N LEU A 97 7.47 33.94 -3.77
CA LEU A 97 8.47 32.91 -3.53
C LEU A 97 8.33 32.31 -2.13
N GLU A 98 8.07 33.13 -1.11
CA GLU A 98 7.80 32.65 0.26
C GLU A 98 6.58 31.73 0.32
N CYS A 99 5.48 32.10 -0.35
CA CYS A 99 4.29 31.27 -0.47
C CYS A 99 4.60 29.94 -1.19
N GLN A 100 5.38 29.97 -2.27
CA GLN A 100 5.78 28.75 -2.98
C GLN A 100 6.66 27.85 -2.11
N ILE A 101 7.61 28.42 -1.38
CA ILE A 101 8.46 27.69 -0.44
C ILE A 101 7.60 27.03 0.66
N ALA A 102 6.62 27.76 1.21
CA ALA A 102 5.71 27.23 2.21
C ALA A 102 4.86 26.06 1.66
N ALA A 103 4.34 26.19 0.44
CA ALA A 103 3.57 25.14 -0.22
C ALA A 103 4.42 23.88 -0.47
N LEU A 104 5.63 24.04 -1.00
CA LEU A 104 6.57 22.92 -1.24
C LEU A 104 7.02 22.26 0.06
N LYS A 105 7.19 23.02 1.15
CA LYS A 105 7.47 22.44 2.48
C LYS A 105 6.31 21.57 2.96
N ALA A 106 5.08 22.07 2.86
CA ALA A 106 3.90 21.30 3.25
C ALA A 106 3.73 20.03 2.41
N GLU A 107 3.99 20.11 1.10
CA GLU A 107 3.98 18.94 0.21
C GLU A 107 5.06 17.92 0.59
N ASN A 108 6.29 18.37 0.83
CA ASN A 108 7.38 17.49 1.29
C ASN A 108 7.05 16.79 2.62
N GLU A 109 6.48 17.51 3.59
CA GLU A 109 6.04 16.92 4.85
C GLU A 109 4.93 15.88 4.63
N GLY A 110 4.00 16.13 3.70
CA GLY A 110 2.97 15.19 3.30
C GLY A 110 3.53 13.93 2.66
N LEU A 111 4.48 14.09 1.74
CA LEU A 111 5.19 12.99 1.09
C LEU A 111 6.00 12.17 2.10
N GLN A 112 6.68 12.82 3.04
CA GLN A 112 7.44 12.15 4.08
C GLN A 112 6.53 11.26 4.95
N LYS A 113 5.38 11.79 5.40
CA LYS A 113 4.38 11.00 6.14
C LYS A 113 3.83 9.83 5.32
N SER A 114 3.63 10.03 4.02
CA SER A 114 3.18 8.97 3.11
C SER A 114 4.20 7.84 3.00
N VAL A 115 5.49 8.18 2.86
CA VAL A 115 6.60 7.22 2.83
C VAL A 115 6.73 6.45 4.15
N GLU A 116 6.62 7.14 5.29
CA GLU A 116 6.63 6.52 6.61
C GLU A 116 5.47 5.53 6.77
N ASN A 117 4.25 5.91 6.38
CA ASN A 117 3.09 5.04 6.41
C ASN A 117 3.27 3.81 5.49
N ALA A 118 3.76 4.02 4.26
CA ALA A 118 4.04 2.91 3.33
C ALA A 118 5.10 1.94 3.89
N THR A 119 6.12 2.47 4.57
CA THR A 119 7.17 1.66 5.21
C THR A 119 6.61 0.85 6.37
N CYS A 120 5.74 1.44 7.20
CA CYS A 120 5.02 0.74 8.26
C CYS A 120 4.14 -0.40 7.71
N GLN A 121 3.40 -0.15 6.62
CA GLN A 121 2.56 -1.15 5.95
C GLN A 121 3.40 -2.28 5.34
N LEU A 122 4.54 -1.94 4.72
CA LEU A 122 5.47 -2.92 4.18
C LEU A 122 6.02 -3.83 5.29
N HIS A 123 6.38 -3.27 6.44
CA HIS A 123 6.87 -4.05 7.57
C HIS A 123 5.80 -4.97 8.17
N ALA A 124 4.56 -4.51 8.28
CA ALA A 124 3.43 -5.34 8.69
C ALA A 124 3.18 -6.49 7.71
N SER A 125 3.27 -6.21 6.41
CA SER A 125 3.11 -7.21 5.35
C SER A 125 4.24 -8.25 5.39
N TYR A 126 5.48 -7.81 5.61
CA TYR A 126 6.64 -8.71 5.77
C TYR A 126 6.44 -9.69 6.93
N LYS A 127 6.01 -9.21 8.11
CA LYS A 127 5.71 -10.08 9.25
C LYS A 127 4.59 -11.07 8.97
N LEU A 128 3.58 -10.67 8.21
CA LEU A 128 2.50 -11.57 7.81
C LEU A 128 3.02 -12.68 6.88
N VAL A 129 3.88 -12.33 5.92
CA VAL A 129 4.50 -13.31 5.02
C VAL A 129 5.33 -14.31 5.81
N GLU A 130 6.20 -13.86 6.73
CA GLU A 130 7.00 -14.73 7.59
C GLU A 130 6.13 -15.68 8.46
N SER A 131 5.02 -15.16 9.01
CA SER A 131 4.06 -15.98 9.74
C SER A 131 3.35 -17.01 8.86
N LEU A 132 3.11 -16.71 7.58
CA LEU A 132 2.50 -17.65 6.65
C LEU A 132 3.50 -18.72 6.20
N GLU A 133 4.75 -18.33 5.95
CA GLU A 133 5.84 -19.26 5.60
C GLU A 133 6.06 -20.29 6.72
N THR A 134 6.14 -19.85 7.97
CA THR A 134 6.26 -20.76 9.12
C THR A 134 5.07 -21.71 9.26
N LYS A 135 3.85 -21.22 8.99
CA LYS A 135 2.64 -22.06 8.99
C LYS A 135 2.66 -23.09 7.85
N ILE A 136 3.12 -22.71 6.66
CA ILE A 136 3.28 -23.63 5.51
C ILE A 136 4.28 -24.72 5.87
N GLU A 137 5.45 -24.36 6.42
CA GLU A 137 6.47 -25.32 6.82
C GLU A 137 5.94 -26.34 7.85
N HIS A 138 5.15 -25.87 8.82
CA HIS A 138 4.51 -26.74 9.81
C HIS A 138 3.51 -27.71 9.15
N LEU A 139 2.64 -27.22 8.27
CA LEU A 139 1.68 -28.05 7.55
C LEU A 139 2.36 -29.07 6.62
N GLU A 140 3.48 -28.72 6.00
CA GLU A 140 4.27 -29.65 5.21
C GLU A 140 4.88 -30.78 6.04
N LYS A 141 5.37 -30.47 7.25
CA LYS A 141 5.87 -31.48 8.19
C LYS A 141 4.76 -32.42 8.63
N ASP A 142 3.59 -31.89 8.96
CA ASP A 142 2.43 -32.69 9.36
C ASP A 142 1.95 -33.60 8.21
N SER A 143 1.89 -33.06 6.99
CA SER A 143 1.54 -33.83 5.79
C SER A 143 2.50 -35.01 5.56
N LYS A 144 3.81 -34.79 5.73
CA LYS A 144 4.82 -35.87 5.65
C LYS A 144 4.59 -36.93 6.72
N THR A 145 4.38 -36.52 7.97
CA THR A 145 4.11 -37.45 9.09
C THR A 145 2.86 -38.27 8.85
N LEU A 146 1.76 -37.64 8.44
CA LEU A 146 0.50 -38.32 8.12
C LEU A 146 0.66 -39.29 6.95
N LYS A 147 1.43 -38.94 5.93
CA LYS A 147 1.74 -39.84 4.81
C LYS A 147 2.51 -41.08 5.29
N CYS A 148 3.54 -40.91 6.12
CA CYS A 148 4.28 -42.03 6.70
C CYS A 148 3.37 -42.95 7.56
N GLN A 149 2.51 -42.37 8.40
CA GLN A 149 1.54 -43.13 9.19
C GLN A 149 0.54 -43.89 8.31
N ASN A 150 0.07 -43.27 7.22
CA ASN A 150 -0.83 -43.91 6.27
C ASN A 150 -0.18 -45.11 5.58
N ASP A 151 1.08 -44.97 5.16
CA ASP A 151 1.84 -46.05 4.54
C ASP A 151 2.09 -47.20 5.54
N ASP A 152 2.44 -46.88 6.80
CA ASP A 152 2.59 -47.88 7.86
C ASP A 152 1.27 -48.65 8.13
N LEU A 153 0.15 -47.93 8.21
CA LEU A 153 -1.18 -48.54 8.36
C LEU A 153 -1.54 -49.41 7.16
N LYS A 154 -1.25 -48.99 5.92
CA LYS A 154 -1.45 -49.82 4.73
C LYS A 154 -0.62 -51.10 4.80
N HIS A 155 0.63 -51.01 5.25
CA HIS A 155 1.48 -52.19 5.45
C HIS A 155 0.89 -53.14 6.51
N ARG A 156 0.42 -52.61 7.64
CA ARG A 156 -0.24 -53.40 8.69
C ARG A 156 -1.52 -54.07 8.19
N VAL A 157 -2.35 -53.37 7.42
CA VAL A 157 -3.57 -53.94 6.83
C VAL A 157 -3.23 -55.08 5.86
N LYS A 158 -2.22 -54.90 4.99
CA LYS A 158 -1.75 -55.96 4.09
C LYS A 158 -1.27 -57.18 4.85
N GLU A 159 -0.47 -56.99 5.90
CA GLU A 159 0.07 -58.08 6.71
C GLU A 159 -1.03 -58.83 7.46
N LEU A 160 -1.97 -58.12 8.09
CA LEU A 160 -3.12 -58.75 8.75
C LEU A 160 -4.01 -59.50 7.75
N SER A 161 -4.22 -58.95 6.56
CA SER A 161 -4.98 -59.61 5.49
C SER A 161 -4.28 -60.89 5.03
N ARG A 162 -2.96 -60.86 4.90
CA ARG A 162 -2.13 -62.04 4.58
C ARG A 162 -2.26 -63.09 5.67
N GLN A 163 -2.05 -62.72 6.93
CA GLN A 163 -2.18 -63.62 8.08
C GLN A 163 -3.56 -64.25 8.16
N LEU A 164 -4.62 -63.47 7.96
CA LEU A 164 -5.99 -63.96 7.95
C LEU A 164 -6.19 -64.97 6.81
N SER A 165 -5.75 -64.65 5.59
CA SER A 165 -5.88 -65.57 4.46
C SER A 165 -5.11 -66.87 4.69
N GLU A 166 -3.87 -66.81 5.14
CA GLU A 166 -3.05 -68.01 5.36
C GLU A 166 -3.57 -68.85 6.52
N SER A 167 -3.92 -68.24 7.65
CA SER A 167 -4.40 -68.95 8.83
C SER A 167 -5.78 -69.56 8.61
N CYS A 168 -6.74 -68.77 8.10
CA CYS A 168 -8.09 -69.26 7.86
C CYS A 168 -8.11 -70.28 6.72
N SER A 169 -7.42 -70.05 5.59
CA SER A 169 -7.43 -71.01 4.50
C SER A 169 -6.82 -72.34 4.91
N ARG A 170 -5.68 -72.35 5.61
CA ARG A 170 -5.08 -73.61 6.11
C ARG A 170 -6.00 -74.34 7.06
N ARG A 171 -6.53 -73.65 8.07
CA ARG A 171 -7.43 -74.26 9.06
C ARG A 171 -8.71 -74.80 8.42
N VAL A 172 -9.30 -74.07 7.48
CA VAL A 172 -10.49 -74.53 6.74
C VAL A 172 -10.16 -75.75 5.88
N SER A 173 -9.02 -75.75 5.19
CA SER A 173 -8.58 -76.90 4.39
C SER A 173 -8.31 -78.14 5.25
N ASP A 174 -7.67 -77.99 6.42
CA ASP A 174 -7.44 -79.09 7.35
C ASP A 174 -8.74 -79.66 7.91
N LEU A 175 -9.66 -78.80 8.35
CA LEU A 175 -10.99 -79.23 8.81
C LEU A 175 -11.78 -79.91 7.68
N ALA A 176 -11.71 -79.41 6.45
CA ALA A 176 -12.36 -80.05 5.32
C ALA A 176 -11.81 -81.46 5.07
N ARG A 177 -10.49 -81.65 5.17
CA ARG A 177 -9.83 -82.95 5.05
C ARG A 177 -10.22 -83.91 6.19
N GLU A 178 -10.30 -83.42 7.42
CA GLU A 178 -10.77 -84.21 8.56
C GLU A 178 -12.23 -84.65 8.38
N VAL A 179 -13.10 -83.75 7.96
CA VAL A 179 -14.51 -84.06 7.65
C VAL A 179 -14.60 -85.16 6.59
N GLU A 180 -13.80 -85.08 5.52
CA GLU A 180 -13.83 -86.09 4.47
C GLU A 180 -13.31 -87.45 4.96
N HIS A 181 -12.21 -87.47 5.71
CA HIS A 181 -11.71 -88.67 6.36
C HIS A 181 -12.77 -89.34 7.26
N TRP A 182 -13.51 -88.55 8.04
CA TRP A 182 -14.58 -89.09 8.89
C TRP A 182 -15.78 -89.60 8.10
N LYS A 183 -16.14 -88.96 6.98
CA LYS A 183 -17.17 -89.49 6.07
C LYS A 183 -16.76 -90.85 5.48
N GLU A 184 -15.53 -90.96 4.99
CA GLU A 184 -14.99 -92.23 4.47
C GLU A 184 -15.03 -93.32 5.55
N ARG A 185 -14.62 -92.96 6.77
CA ARG A 185 -14.64 -93.87 7.92
C ARG A 185 -16.06 -94.31 8.28
N MET A 186 -17.03 -93.40 8.25
CA MET A 186 -18.44 -93.70 8.47
C MET A 186 -18.99 -94.65 7.40
N CYS A 187 -18.69 -94.41 6.12
CA CYS A 187 -19.08 -95.29 5.01
C CYS A 187 -18.46 -96.68 5.16
N TYR A 188 -17.18 -96.77 5.52
CA TYR A 188 -16.51 -98.05 5.78
C TYR A 188 -17.23 -98.85 6.87
N TRP A 189 -17.49 -98.23 8.03
CA TRP A 189 -18.16 -98.90 9.13
C TRP A 189 -19.60 -99.27 8.83
N LYS A 190 -20.32 -98.44 8.07
CA LYS A 190 -21.66 -98.75 7.57
C LYS A 190 -21.63 -100.00 6.69
N ASN A 191 -20.71 -100.08 5.73
CA ASN A 191 -20.57 -101.25 4.86
C ASN A 191 -20.21 -102.51 5.66
N GLN A 192 -19.33 -102.40 6.65
CA GLN A 192 -18.99 -103.52 7.55
C GLN A 192 -20.20 -103.99 8.36
N TYR A 193 -21.01 -103.06 8.87
CA TYR A 193 -22.24 -103.38 9.57
C TYR A 193 -23.24 -104.08 8.65
N ASP A 194 -23.44 -103.57 7.43
CA ASP A 194 -24.37 -104.15 6.45
C ASP A 194 -23.94 -105.58 6.03
N ASP A 195 -22.64 -105.82 5.81
CA ASP A 195 -22.09 -107.16 5.52
C ASP A 195 -22.30 -108.14 6.70
N LEU A 196 -21.98 -107.71 7.93
CA LEU A 196 -22.21 -108.52 9.13
C LEU A 196 -23.71 -108.83 9.32
N TYR A 197 -24.57 -107.84 9.09
CA TYR A 197 -26.01 -107.99 9.19
C TYR A 197 -26.55 -108.97 8.14
N GLN A 198 -26.06 -108.92 6.90
CA GLN A 198 -26.38 -109.90 5.85
C GLN A 198 -25.96 -111.31 6.26
N ARG A 199 -24.71 -111.51 6.68
CA ARG A 199 -24.21 -112.82 7.13
C ARG A 199 -25.00 -113.38 8.32
N TYR A 200 -25.37 -112.52 9.26
CA TYR A 200 -26.24 -112.89 10.37
C TYR A 200 -27.60 -113.40 9.87
N ASN A 201 -28.23 -112.68 8.94
CA ASN A 201 -29.51 -113.09 8.35
C ASN A 201 -29.40 -114.41 7.58
N GLU A 202 -28.33 -114.61 6.80
CA GLU A 202 -28.04 -115.85 6.09
C GLU A 202 -27.87 -117.04 7.05
N MET A 203 -27.14 -116.83 8.15
CA MET A 203 -26.97 -117.84 9.20
C MET A 203 -28.31 -118.18 9.86
N CYS A 204 -29.11 -117.18 10.23
CA CYS A 204 -30.45 -117.39 10.78
C CYS A 204 -31.36 -118.14 9.80
N HIS A 205 -31.30 -117.82 8.51
CA HIS A 205 -32.05 -118.52 7.47
C HIS A 205 -31.59 -119.99 7.34
N THR A 206 -30.28 -120.22 7.31
CA THR A 206 -29.70 -121.58 7.24
C THR A 206 -30.08 -122.41 8.47
N LEU A 207 -30.03 -121.82 9.67
CA LEU A 207 -30.48 -122.47 10.90
C LEU A 207 -31.96 -122.82 10.82
N ARG A 208 -32.81 -121.92 10.35
CA ARG A 208 -34.24 -122.18 10.15
C ARG A 208 -34.48 -123.35 9.19
N LEU A 209 -33.81 -123.37 8.04
CA LEU A 209 -33.89 -124.48 7.08
C LEU A 209 -33.40 -125.80 7.68
N ARG A 210 -32.32 -125.78 8.47
CA ARG A 210 -31.82 -126.98 9.17
C ARG A 210 -32.83 -127.48 10.21
N THR A 211 -33.42 -126.58 10.99
CA THR A 211 -34.47 -126.92 11.97
C THR A 211 -35.69 -127.51 11.27
N GLU A 212 -36.16 -126.92 10.18
CA GLU A 212 -37.26 -127.46 9.37
C GLU A 212 -36.95 -128.85 8.81
N LYS A 213 -35.73 -129.06 8.27
CA LYS A 213 -35.28 -130.38 7.80
C LYS A 213 -35.21 -131.40 8.94
N MET A 214 -34.67 -131.03 10.09
CA MET A 214 -34.61 -131.89 11.27
C MET A 214 -36.01 -132.33 11.70
N LEU A 215 -36.96 -131.40 11.81
CA LEU A 215 -38.35 -131.70 12.12
C LEU A 215 -39.00 -132.63 11.08
N ALA A 216 -38.69 -132.44 9.79
CA ALA A 216 -39.16 -133.34 8.74
C ALA A 216 -38.56 -134.77 8.86
N TYR A 217 -37.28 -134.89 9.19
CA TYR A 217 -36.65 -136.19 9.45
C TYR A 217 -37.24 -136.88 10.68
N GLU A 218 -37.45 -136.15 11.78
CA GLU A 218 -38.12 -136.66 12.98
C GLU A 218 -39.53 -137.20 12.66
N GLU A 219 -40.29 -136.46 11.85
CA GLU A 219 -41.63 -136.87 11.40
C GLU A 219 -41.59 -138.16 10.56
N ILE A 220 -40.61 -138.31 9.67
CA ILE A 220 -40.41 -139.55 8.88
C ILE A 220 -40.04 -140.72 9.78
N LEU A 221 -39.10 -140.53 10.71
CA LEU A 221 -38.65 -141.59 11.64
C LEU A 221 -39.80 -142.06 12.54
N ARG A 222 -40.62 -141.12 13.03
CA ARG A 222 -41.85 -141.38 13.80
C ARG A 222 -42.86 -142.21 13.01
N ARG A 223 -43.05 -141.92 11.71
CA ARG A 223 -43.94 -142.70 10.82
C ARG A 223 -43.46 -144.14 10.59
N HIS A 224 -42.15 -144.38 10.66
CA HIS A 224 -41.55 -145.70 10.42
C HIS A 224 -41.19 -146.47 11.70
N HIS A 225 -41.61 -145.98 12.89
CA HIS A 225 -41.39 -146.61 14.20
C HIS A 225 -39.92 -146.82 14.60
N TYR A 226 -39.01 -145.99 14.07
CA TYR A 226 -37.58 -146.01 14.48
C TYR A 226 -37.31 -145.16 15.71
N ILE A 227 -38.21 -144.20 16.01
CA ILE A 227 -38.25 -143.34 17.20
C ILE A 227 -39.73 -143.13 17.55
#